data_AF-A0A6N3URU0-F1
#
_entry.id   AF-A0A6N3URU0-F1
#
_cell.length_a   1.000
_cell.length_b   1.000
_cell.length_c   1.000
_cell.angle_alpha   90.00
_cell.angle_beta   90.00
_cell.angle_gamma   90.00
#
_symmetry.space_group_name_H-M   'P 1'
#
loop_
_entity.id
_entity.type
_entity.pdbx_description
1 polymer ?
#
loop_
_entity_poly.entity_id
_entity_poly.type
_entity_poly.pdbx_seq_one_letter_code
_entity_poly.pdbx_strand_id
1 'polypeptide(L)'
;MHQVAVLDSIIFEAHELAKNLNDHHIVVINSTMRLKALKLEDQIVRALQDSKGRGPDIIYNEFEVFLSPHDRRFVPTLWHPELNTLNLASTHRIVLRAMEVWAARGFPNRFLYSNRAGPS
;
A
#
# COMPACT_ATOMS: atom_id res chain seq x y z
N MET A 1 -13.83 -5.27 6.29
CA MET A 1 -13.11 -4.06 6.78
C MET A 1 -11.83 -3.97 5.96
N HIS A 2 -11.57 -2.83 5.33
CA HIS A 2 -10.35 -2.64 4.53
C HIS A 2 -9.36 -1.78 5.29
N GLN A 3 -8.10 -2.19 5.28
CA GLN A 3 -7.01 -1.45 5.92
C GLN A 3 -6.03 -0.97 4.86
N VAL A 4 -5.34 0.13 5.16
CA VAL A 4 -4.26 0.65 4.33
C VAL A 4 -3.10 0.98 5.25
N ALA A 5 -1.98 0.28 5.09
CA ALA A 5 -0.74 0.61 5.79
C ALA A 5 0.05 1.61 4.96
N VAL A 6 0.27 2.81 5.49
CA VAL A 6 1.13 3.84 4.89
C VAL A 6 2.50 3.76 5.56
N LEU A 7 3.51 3.54 4.74
CA LEU A 7 4.87 3.23 5.13
C LEU A 7 5.81 4.30 4.54
N ASP A 8 6.06 5.34 5.34
CA ASP A 8 6.86 6.52 4.97
C ASP A 8 8.31 6.47 5.49
N SER A 9 8.91 5.28 5.55
CA SER A 9 10.34 5.12 5.85
C SER A 9 11.15 5.00 4.56
N ILE A 10 12.44 5.34 4.60
CA ILE A 10 13.39 5.14 3.49
C ILE A 10 13.98 3.72 3.44
N ILE A 11 13.79 2.95 4.52
CA ILE A 11 14.31 1.59 4.69
C ILE A 11 13.13 0.66 5.00
N PHE A 12 12.88 -0.26 4.08
CA PHE A 12 11.97 -1.39 4.27
C PHE A 12 12.61 -2.64 3.67
N GLU A 13 12.46 -3.75 4.39
CA GLU A 13 12.82 -5.07 3.89
C GLU A 13 11.59 -5.74 3.26
N ALA A 14 11.82 -6.58 2.24
CA ALA A 14 10.75 -7.25 1.52
C ALA A 14 9.84 -8.09 2.45
N HIS A 15 10.41 -8.76 3.45
CA HIS A 15 9.66 -9.55 4.43
C HIS A 15 8.71 -8.71 5.27
N GLU A 16 9.11 -7.48 5.61
CA GLU A 16 8.25 -6.57 6.36
C GLU A 16 7.08 -6.08 5.51
N LEU A 17 7.33 -5.76 4.24
CA LEU A 17 6.28 -5.37 3.30
C LEU A 17 5.32 -6.53 3.03
N ALA A 18 5.84 -7.74 2.86
CA ALA A 18 5.06 -8.98 2.72
C ALA A 18 4.16 -9.21 3.94
N LYS A 19 4.69 -9.03 5.16
CA LYS A 19 3.89 -9.14 6.38
C LYS A 19 2.77 -8.09 6.43
N ASN A 20 3.08 -6.83 6.12
CA ASN A 20 2.07 -5.76 6.10
C ASN A 20 0.99 -6.02 5.03
N LEU A 21 1.34 -6.62 3.88
CA LEU A 21 0.38 -7.01 2.86
C LEU A 21 -0.55 -8.11 3.35
N ASN A 22 -0.04 -9.12 4.06
CA ASN A 22 -0.88 -10.17 4.65
C ASN A 22 -1.79 -9.63 5.77
N ASP A 23 -1.26 -8.75 6.63
CA ASP A 23 -1.99 -8.24 7.79
C ASP A 23 -3.03 -7.16 7.41
N HIS A 24 -2.77 -6.38 6.35
CA HIS A 24 -3.52 -5.14 6.05
C HIS A 24 -4.04 -5.05 4.61
N HIS A 25 -3.69 -5.99 3.74
CA HIS A 25 -4.19 -6.20 2.37
C HIS A 25 -3.81 -5.11 1.34
N ILE A 26 -3.62 -3.86 1.78
CA ILE A 26 -3.18 -2.72 0.96
C ILE A 26 -2.02 -2.02 1.67
N VAL A 27 -0.91 -1.85 0.97
CA VAL A 27 0.29 -1.17 1.48
C VAL A 27 0.67 -0.04 0.54
N VAL A 28 0.79 1.17 1.09
CA VAL A 28 1.29 2.36 0.40
C VAL A 28 2.70 2.64 0.88
N ILE A 29 3.63 2.77 -0.05
CA ILE A 29 5.05 3.03 0.23
C ILE A 29 5.36 4.50 -0.08
N ASN A 30 6.33 5.07 0.65
CA ASN A 30 6.88 6.40 0.41
C ASN A 30 7.06 6.71 -1.09
N SER A 31 6.49 7.83 -1.56
CA SER A 31 6.55 8.26 -2.97
C SER A 31 7.96 8.48 -3.52
N THR A 32 8.92 8.82 -2.65
CA THR A 32 10.34 8.98 -3.03
C THR A 32 11.03 7.65 -3.32
N MET A 33 10.45 6.54 -2.87
CA MET A 33 10.99 5.19 -3.07
C MET A 33 10.44 4.50 -4.32
N ARG A 34 9.78 5.21 -5.24
CA ARG A 34 9.16 4.66 -6.46
C ARG A 34 10.00 3.59 -7.18
N LEU A 35 11.25 3.91 -7.51
CA LEU A 35 12.16 2.98 -8.19
C LEU A 35 12.57 1.77 -7.33
N LYS A 36 12.61 1.95 -6.01
CA LYS A 36 12.91 0.89 -5.05
C LYS A 36 11.68 0.02 -4.78
N ALA A 37 10.47 0.57 -4.80
CA ALA A 37 9.22 -0.17 -4.67
C ALA A 37 9.05 -1.17 -5.82
N LEU A 38 9.32 -0.75 -7.07
CA LEU A 38 9.36 -1.65 -8.23
C LEU A 38 10.36 -2.81 -8.05
N LYS A 39 11.57 -2.54 -7.54
CA LYS A 39 12.57 -3.60 -7.27
C LYS A 39 12.21 -4.49 -6.09
N LEU A 40 11.42 -3.97 -5.15
CA LEU A 40 10.95 -4.70 -3.97
C LEU A 40 9.76 -5.59 -4.31
N GLU A 41 8.98 -5.28 -5.34
CA GLU A 41 7.86 -6.11 -5.81
C GLU A 41 8.31 -7.55 -6.05
N ASP A 42 9.33 -7.76 -6.88
CA ASP A 42 9.89 -9.10 -7.14
C ASP A 42 10.34 -9.83 -5.87
N GLN A 43 10.90 -9.09 -4.91
CA GLN A 43 11.37 -9.66 -3.65
C GLN A 43 10.23 -10.02 -2.71
N ILE A 44 9.17 -9.20 -2.70
CA ILE A 44 7.94 -9.44 -1.91
C ILE A 44 7.21 -10.64 -2.47
N VAL A 45 7.05 -10.73 -3.79
CA VAL A 45 6.44 -11.88 -4.47
C VAL A 45 7.21 -13.15 -4.10
N ARG A 46 8.55 -13.14 -4.20
CA ARG A 46 9.38 -14.28 -3.78
C ARG A 46 9.26 -14.60 -2.30
N ALA A 47 9.17 -13.60 -1.43
CA ALA A 47 9.03 -13.79 0.01
C ALA A 47 7.66 -14.39 0.39
N LEU A 48 6.64 -14.18 -0.44
CA LEU A 48 5.29 -14.72 -0.25
C LEU A 48 5.07 -16.07 -0.95
N GLN A 49 6.02 -16.54 -1.75
CA GLN A 49 5.96 -17.84 -2.41
C GLN A 49 6.38 -18.98 -1.47
N ASP A 50 5.69 -20.11 -1.57
CA ASP A 50 6.06 -21.36 -0.90
C ASP A 50 7.30 -22.02 -1.56
N SER A 51 7.77 -23.13 -0.98
CA SER A 51 8.92 -23.88 -1.50
C SER A 51 8.73 -24.46 -2.92
N LYS A 52 7.52 -24.40 -3.47
CA LYS A 52 7.17 -24.81 -4.84
C LYS A 52 6.97 -23.60 -5.76
N GLY A 53 7.28 -22.39 -5.30
CA GLY A 53 7.10 -21.15 -6.05
C GLY A 53 5.65 -20.69 -6.14
N ARG A 54 4.73 -21.25 -5.34
CA ARG A 54 3.32 -20.86 -5.33
C ARG A 54 3.14 -19.77 -4.28
N GLY A 55 2.71 -18.60 -4.71
CA GLY A 55 2.44 -17.46 -3.84
C GLY A 55 1.24 -16.69 -4.34
N PRO A 56 0.70 -15.78 -3.52
CA PRO A 56 -0.38 -14.91 -3.93
C PRO A 56 0.05 -13.96 -5.03
N ASP A 57 -0.88 -13.64 -5.93
CA ASP A 57 -0.69 -12.52 -6.85
C ASP A 57 -0.60 -11.22 -6.05
N ILE A 58 0.30 -10.32 -6.47
CA ILE A 58 0.43 -8.98 -5.91
C ILE A 58 0.28 -8.00 -7.07
N ILE A 59 -0.53 -6.96 -6.86
CA ILE A 59 -0.70 -5.90 -7.84
C ILE A 59 0.06 -4.67 -7.36
N TYR A 60 0.91 -4.13 -8.23
CA TYR A 60 1.54 -2.83 -8.08
C TYR A 60 0.86 -1.78 -8.95
N ASN A 61 0.39 -0.69 -8.32
CA ASN A 61 0.01 0.53 -9.04
C ASN A 61 0.59 1.77 -8.36
N GLU A 62 0.74 2.83 -9.14
CA GLU A 62 1.03 4.16 -8.62
C GLU A 62 -0.23 5.00 -8.65
N PHE A 63 -0.77 5.28 -7.48
CA PHE A 63 -1.95 6.12 -7.37
C PHE A 63 -1.55 7.59 -7.28
N GLU A 64 -2.21 8.41 -8.08
CA GLU A 64 -2.14 9.86 -7.93
C GLU A 64 -3.02 10.28 -6.74
N VAL A 65 -2.43 11.00 -5.78
CA VAL A 65 -3.14 11.53 -4.60
C VAL A 65 -2.85 13.01 -4.44
N PHE A 66 -3.86 13.75 -3.94
CA PHE A 66 -3.77 15.18 -3.67
C PHE A 66 -3.90 15.39 -2.16
N LEU A 67 -2.81 15.77 -1.49
CA LEU A 67 -2.83 16.08 -0.05
C LEU A 67 -3.22 17.53 0.22
N SER A 68 -3.03 18.39 -0.79
CA SER A 68 -3.51 19.76 -0.86
C SER A 68 -3.65 20.15 -2.34
N PRO A 69 -4.27 21.30 -2.67
CA PRO A 69 -4.41 21.76 -4.06
C PRO A 69 -3.08 21.86 -4.85
N HIS A 70 -1.95 21.95 -4.15
CA HIS A 70 -0.61 22.07 -4.76
C HIS A 70 0.34 20.93 -4.37
N ASP A 71 -0.10 19.94 -3.57
CA ASP A 71 0.70 18.78 -3.17
C ASP A 71 0.15 17.52 -3.84
N ARG A 72 0.60 17.29 -5.07
CA ARG A 72 0.29 16.13 -5.89
C ARG A 72 1.40 15.09 -5.76
N ARG A 73 1.05 13.88 -5.34
CA ARG A 73 1.99 12.76 -5.18
C ARG A 73 1.54 11.54 -5.95
N PHE A 74 2.52 10.79 -6.45
CA PHE A 74 2.31 9.44 -6.98
C PHE A 74 2.81 8.46 -5.93
N VAL A 75 1.91 7.68 -5.36
CA VAL A 75 2.21 6.76 -4.26
C VAL A 75 2.24 5.32 -4.75
N PRO A 76 3.42 4.66 -4.70
CA PRO A 76 3.53 3.23 -4.96
C PRO A 76 2.64 2.45 -3.99
N THR A 77 1.74 1.66 -4.53
CA THR A 77 0.75 0.90 -3.76
C THR A 77 0.78 -0.55 -4.20
N LEU A 78 0.89 -1.44 -3.21
CA LEU A 78 0.81 -2.88 -3.38
C LEU A 78 -0.48 -3.39 -2.74
N TRP A 79 -1.17 -4.33 -3.37
CA TRP A 79 -2.25 -5.06 -2.71
C TRP A 79 -2.38 -6.49 -3.22
N HIS A 80 -3.01 -7.31 -2.40
CA HIS A 80 -3.34 -8.69 -2.71
C HIS A 80 -4.77 -8.74 -3.27
N PRO A 81 -5.01 -9.14 -4.54
CA PRO A 81 -6.35 -9.12 -5.13
C PRO A 81 -7.31 -10.13 -4.48
N GLU A 82 -6.80 -11.23 -3.93
CA GLU A 82 -7.64 -12.22 -3.22
C GLU A 82 -8.06 -11.74 -1.81
N LEU A 83 -7.22 -10.95 -1.12
CA LEU A 83 -7.56 -10.39 0.21
C LEU A 83 -8.23 -9.01 0.14
N ASN A 84 -7.94 -8.25 -0.91
CA ASN A 84 -8.58 -6.97 -1.20
C ASN A 84 -9.70 -7.15 -2.21
N THR A 85 -10.92 -7.32 -1.73
CA THR A 85 -12.12 -7.46 -2.57
C THR A 85 -12.54 -6.18 -3.29
N LEU A 86 -11.80 -5.07 -3.14
CA LEU A 86 -12.07 -3.81 -3.83
C LEU A 86 -11.53 -3.83 -5.26
N ASN A 87 -12.32 -3.28 -6.18
CA ASN A 87 -11.81 -2.98 -7.52
C ASN A 87 -10.81 -1.82 -7.49
N LEU A 88 -10.07 -1.64 -8.60
CA LEU A 88 -9.01 -0.64 -8.70
C LEU A 88 -9.44 0.78 -8.28
N ALA A 89 -10.61 1.24 -8.76
CA ALA A 89 -11.11 2.57 -8.45
C ALA A 89 -11.48 2.75 -6.97
N SER A 90 -11.95 1.69 -6.32
CA SER A 90 -12.30 1.70 -4.90
C SER A 90 -11.05 1.60 -4.03
N THR A 91 -10.06 0.81 -4.44
CA THR A 91 -8.71 0.76 -3.85
C THR A 91 -8.04 2.14 -3.93
N HIS A 92 -8.14 2.83 -5.06
CA HIS A 92 -7.62 4.18 -5.19
C HIS A 92 -8.29 5.16 -4.22
N ARG A 93 -9.63 5.13 -4.12
CA ARG A 93 -10.38 5.98 -3.19
C ARG A 93 -10.00 5.76 -1.73
N ILE A 94 -9.87 4.51 -1.29
CA ILE A 94 -9.46 4.23 0.10
C ILE A 94 -8.01 4.64 0.37
N VAL A 95 -7.11 4.48 -0.61
CA VAL A 95 -5.72 4.95 -0.53
C VAL A 95 -5.68 6.48 -0.42
N LEU A 96 -6.41 7.20 -1.26
CA LEU A 96 -6.51 8.66 -1.18
C LEU A 96 -6.96 9.08 0.24
N ARG A 97 -8.01 8.44 0.76
CA ARG A 97 -8.50 8.76 2.11
C ARG A 97 -7.48 8.44 3.19
N ALA A 98 -6.76 7.31 3.09
CA ALA A 98 -5.70 6.96 4.02
C ALA A 98 -4.57 8.00 4.01
N MET A 99 -4.19 8.48 2.82
CA MET A 99 -3.15 9.48 2.61
C MET A 99 -3.55 10.85 3.17
N GLU A 100 -4.81 11.29 3.00
CA GLU A 100 -5.34 12.51 3.61
C GLU A 100 -5.25 12.45 5.14
N VAL A 101 -5.69 11.35 5.75
CA VAL A 101 -5.68 11.19 7.20
C VAL A 101 -4.25 11.09 7.74
N TRP A 102 -3.38 10.40 7.02
CA TRP A 102 -1.95 10.32 7.32
C TRP A 102 -1.29 11.71 7.33
N ALA A 103 -1.55 12.53 6.30
CA ALA A 103 -1.05 13.90 6.23
C ALA A 103 -1.59 14.77 7.38
N ALA A 104 -2.89 14.67 7.67
CA ALA A 104 -3.53 15.36 8.80
C ALA A 104 -2.96 14.95 10.17
N ARG A 105 -2.32 13.78 10.27
CA ARG A 105 -1.63 13.27 11.46
C ARG A 105 -0.15 13.68 11.54
N GLY A 106 0.33 14.51 10.61
CA GLY A 106 1.70 15.04 10.64
C GLY A 106 2.75 14.11 10.02
N PHE A 107 2.36 13.29 9.05
CA PHE A 107 3.28 12.45 8.26
C PHE A 107 4.10 11.44 9.09
N PRO A 108 3.46 10.62 9.96
CA PRO A 108 4.19 9.59 10.70
C PRO A 108 4.82 8.55 9.75
N ASN A 109 6.01 8.07 10.08
CA ASN A 109 6.75 7.06 9.29
C ASN A 109 5.96 5.75 9.08
N ARG A 110 5.03 5.43 9.98
CA ARG A 110 4.15 4.26 9.90
C ARG A 110 2.75 4.67 10.33
N PHE A 111 1.77 4.32 9.53
CA PHE A 111 0.38 4.66 9.79
C PHE A 111 -0.55 3.57 9.28
N LEU A 112 -1.54 3.23 10.08
CA LEU A 112 -2.57 2.25 9.70
C LEU A 112 -3.92 2.97 9.63
N TYR A 113 -4.45 3.05 8.42
CA TYR A 113 -5.83 3.48 8.20
C TYR A 113 -6.75 2.27 8.23
N SER A 114 -7.89 2.38 8.91
CA SER A 114 -8.93 1.35 8.91
C SER A 114 -10.24 1.98 8.44
N ASN A 115 -10.73 1.56 7.28
CA ASN A 115 -12.04 1.97 6.80
C ASN A 115 -13.12 1.14 7.49
N ARG A 116 -13.73 1.72 8.53
CA ARG A 116 -14.85 1.13 9.27
C ARG A 116 -16.21 1.39 8.60
N ALA A 117 -16.27 2.27 7.60
CA ALA A 117 -17.49 2.51 6.87
C ALA A 117 -17.68 1.39 5.82
N GLY A 118 -18.84 0.74 5.85
CA GLY A 118 -19.30 -0.11 4.74
C GLY A 118 -19.34 0.68 3.42
N PRO A 119 -19.53 -0.01 2.28
CA PRO A 119 -19.53 0.65 0.98
C PRO A 119 -20.62 1.74 0.97
N SER A 120 -20.19 2.99 0.87
CA SER A 120 -21.04 4.14 0.53
C SER A 120 -21.05 4.34 -0.97
#